data_AF-A0A497JVS8-F1
#
_entry.id   AF-A0A497JVS8-F1
#
_cell.length_a   1.000
_cell.length_b   1.000
_cell.length_c   1.000
_cell.angle_alpha   90.00
_cell.angle_beta   90.00
_cell.angle_gamma   90.00
#
_symmetry.space_group_name_H-M   'P 1'
#
loop_
_entity.id
_entity.type
_entity.pdbx_description
1 polymer ?
#
loop_
_entity_poly.entity_id
_entity_poly.type
_entity_poly.pdbx_seq_one_letter_code
_entity_poly.pdbx_strand_id
1 'polypeptide(L)'
;ENFALEIVDNLRPVLEVENTEPARMAVHELFMEHVMSHAPGYPRLMKWTDVDIMPTPAGEGMAIQLIADTFKKNTIGVGLGGATTNVYSIVDSRFVRSVSANLGMSYSVSNVMKEAGLGDIMRWLPFSRDEEDIGRRLSNKMIRPTTIPQTLEELIIEHSVAREALRLGLGHHKSIATRLKGMKLGEGFERGTFFDQELAETYIDMLTLEVIAGTGGLLSHAPDRIQSMMILTDAWQPEGVTWMFQDSVFMMPHLGVLSTVYRDAAWNIFEKDCLVRLGTNIAPKGMISQGSEVMKVSWTAPDGSEFQETVRGGEIKRIKLPEGVEVDALVEPARGLDVGAEPGKSLEAKVIGGIGGVILDGRGRPIQLPDEAEARRTLLREWFAVLEMYPAEMIGKLY
;
A
#
# COMPACT_ATOMS: atom_id res chain seq x y z
N GLU A 1 -1.00 44.42 18.33
CA GLU A 1 -1.23 43.16 17.60
C GLU A 1 0.13 42.60 17.27
N ASN A 2 0.53 41.50 17.90
CA ASN A 2 1.83 40.89 17.66
C ASN A 2 1.60 39.60 16.87
N PHE A 3 2.09 39.56 15.64
CA PHE A 3 2.14 38.31 14.87
C PHE A 3 3.24 37.43 15.45
N ALA A 4 2.95 36.14 15.68
CA ALA A 4 3.98 35.15 15.93
C ALA A 4 4.75 34.90 14.63
N LEU A 5 6.07 35.06 14.66
CA LEU A 5 6.97 34.81 13.53
C LEU A 5 8.02 33.80 13.96
N GLU A 6 8.09 32.69 13.24
CA GLU A 6 9.13 31.68 13.39
C GLU A 6 9.89 31.59 12.06
N ILE A 7 11.23 31.63 12.14
CA ILE A 7 12.11 31.54 10.98
C ILE A 7 12.90 30.25 11.11
N VAL A 8 12.78 29.39 10.10
CA VAL A 8 13.47 28.11 10.00
C VAL A 8 14.51 28.13 8.89
N ASP A 9 15.35 27.10 8.85
CA ASP A 9 16.33 26.92 7.78
C ASP A 9 15.67 26.89 6.40
N ASN A 10 16.39 27.39 5.41
CA ASN A 10 15.94 27.41 4.01
C ASN A 10 15.67 25.98 3.53
N LEU A 11 14.46 25.75 2.97
CA LEU A 11 14.04 24.48 2.36
C LEU A 11 15.01 23.97 1.28
N ARG A 12 15.73 24.89 0.64
CA ARG A 12 16.71 24.57 -0.40
C ARG A 12 17.93 25.49 -0.24
N PRO A 13 18.86 25.17 0.69
CA PRO A 13 20.03 26.01 0.95
C PRO A 13 20.92 26.15 -0.29
N VAL A 14 21.01 25.09 -1.09
CA VAL A 14 21.65 25.03 -2.42
C VAL A 14 20.76 24.24 -3.38
N LEU A 15 20.98 24.36 -4.70
CA LEU A 15 20.08 23.76 -5.71
C LEU A 15 19.98 22.23 -5.59
N GLU A 16 21.03 21.58 -5.14
CA GLU A 16 21.16 20.13 -5.09
C GLU A 16 20.66 19.50 -3.78
N VAL A 17 20.29 20.31 -2.78
CA VAL A 17 19.96 19.83 -1.43
C VAL A 17 18.61 20.36 -0.98
N GLU A 18 17.74 19.44 -0.57
CA GLU A 18 16.46 19.75 0.09
C GLU A 18 16.61 19.59 1.60
N ASN A 19 16.16 20.58 2.38
CA ASN A 19 16.13 20.54 3.84
C ASN A 19 14.71 20.85 4.35
N THR A 20 13.78 19.90 4.18
CA THR A 20 12.36 20.14 4.47
C THR A 20 11.97 19.99 5.94
N GLU A 21 12.78 19.26 6.73
CA GLU A 21 12.41 18.89 8.10
C GLU A 21 12.23 20.08 9.05
N PRO A 22 13.08 21.13 9.04
CA PRO A 22 12.88 22.29 9.90
C PRO A 22 11.53 22.98 9.69
N ALA A 23 11.13 23.17 8.43
CA ALA A 23 9.82 23.74 8.12
C ALA A 23 8.65 22.81 8.48
N ARG A 24 8.82 21.50 8.29
CA ARG A 24 7.81 20.51 8.69
C ARG A 24 7.61 20.50 10.21
N MET A 25 8.70 20.60 10.98
CA MET A 25 8.66 20.69 12.43
C MET A 25 7.95 21.96 12.90
N ALA A 26 8.31 23.14 12.38
CA ALA A 26 7.64 24.39 12.74
C ALA A 26 6.13 24.39 12.41
N VAL A 27 5.74 23.89 11.23
CA VAL A 27 4.31 23.73 10.87
C VAL A 27 3.61 22.75 11.81
N HIS A 28 4.29 21.67 12.19
CA HIS A 28 3.76 20.69 13.14
C HIS A 28 3.58 21.30 14.53
N GLU A 29 4.56 22.01 15.06
CA GLU A 29 4.50 22.70 16.34
C GLU A 29 3.37 23.72 16.37
N LEU A 30 3.25 24.55 15.32
CA LEU A 30 2.14 25.48 15.17
C LEU A 30 0.77 24.77 15.27
N PHE A 31 0.62 23.63 14.59
CA PHE A 31 -0.61 22.83 14.65
C PHE A 31 -0.86 22.26 16.05
N MET A 32 0.18 21.76 16.72
CA MET A 32 0.06 21.23 18.08
C MET A 32 -0.34 22.32 19.08
N GLU A 33 0.33 23.48 19.02
CA GLU A 33 0.11 24.60 19.93
C GLU A 33 -1.23 25.31 19.72
N HIS A 34 -1.71 25.42 18.48
CA HIS A 34 -2.89 26.24 18.17
C HIS A 34 -4.14 25.42 17.87
N VAL A 35 -4.01 24.18 17.42
CA VAL A 35 -5.17 23.33 17.08
C VAL A 35 -5.35 22.24 18.13
N MET A 36 -4.31 21.45 18.40
CA MET A 36 -4.42 20.32 19.32
C MET A 36 -4.50 20.73 20.78
N SER A 37 -3.84 21.81 21.20
CA SER A 37 -3.93 22.33 22.57
C SER A 37 -5.37 22.65 23.01
N HIS A 38 -6.24 23.01 22.06
CA HIS A 38 -7.66 23.31 22.27
C HIS A 38 -8.53 22.05 22.23
N ALA A 39 -7.99 20.89 21.89
CA ALA A 39 -8.74 19.65 21.87
C ALA A 39 -9.17 19.25 23.30
N PRO A 40 -10.44 18.84 23.51
CA PRO A 40 -10.92 18.46 24.83
C PRO A 40 -10.04 17.38 25.48
N GLY A 41 -9.53 17.68 26.67
CA GLY A 41 -8.69 16.76 27.45
C GLY A 41 -7.20 16.75 27.09
N TYR A 42 -6.78 17.38 25.99
CA TYR A 42 -5.39 17.38 25.54
C TYR A 42 -4.40 17.98 26.58
N PRO A 43 -4.67 19.15 27.22
CA PRO A 43 -3.79 19.68 28.27
C PRO A 43 -3.67 18.78 29.51
N ARG A 44 -4.66 17.92 29.76
CA ARG A 44 -4.62 16.94 30.85
C ARG A 44 -3.77 15.74 30.45
N LEU A 45 -3.93 15.24 29.22
CA LEU A 45 -3.14 14.15 28.68
C LEU A 45 -1.65 14.50 28.63
N MET A 46 -1.29 15.71 28.19
CA MET A 46 0.11 16.17 28.20
C MET A 46 0.76 16.14 29.58
N LYS A 47 -0.01 16.30 30.66
CA LYS A 47 0.52 16.22 32.04
C LYS A 47 0.64 14.79 32.54
N TRP A 48 0.07 13.82 31.84
CA TRP A 48 0.07 12.40 32.22
C TRP A 48 1.13 11.59 31.48
N THR A 49 1.72 12.13 30.42
CA THR A 49 2.70 11.45 29.59
C THR A 49 4.06 12.11 29.73
N ASP A 50 5.10 11.30 29.90
CA ASP A 50 6.50 11.77 29.96
C ASP A 50 7.10 11.96 28.54
N VAL A 51 6.32 11.66 27.50
CA VAL A 51 6.72 11.72 26.08
C VAL A 51 5.70 12.56 25.32
N ASP A 52 6.16 13.22 24.26
CA ASP A 52 5.32 14.03 23.39
C ASP A 52 4.17 13.23 22.77
N ILE A 53 3.00 13.87 22.71
CA ILE A 53 1.83 13.30 22.05
C ILE A 53 2.05 13.39 20.54
N MET A 54 2.17 12.23 19.91
CA MET A 54 2.42 12.12 18.48
C MET A 54 1.11 11.93 17.71
N PRO A 55 0.91 12.62 16.57
CA PRO A 55 -0.25 12.35 15.72
C PRO A 55 -0.12 10.98 15.05
N THR A 56 -1.26 10.32 14.78
CA THR A 56 -1.31 8.97 14.19
C THR A 56 -0.39 8.81 12.97
N PRO A 57 -0.35 9.75 11.99
CA PRO A 57 0.52 9.59 10.83
C PRO A 57 2.03 9.65 11.15
N ALA A 58 2.43 10.26 12.25
CA ALA A 58 3.82 10.23 12.69
C ALA A 58 4.15 8.87 13.33
N GLY A 59 3.26 8.33 14.18
CA GLY A 59 3.44 7.00 14.75
C GLY A 59 3.49 5.90 13.68
N GLU A 60 2.56 5.91 12.73
CA GLU A 60 2.56 4.98 11.59
C GLU A 60 3.88 5.07 10.80
N GLY A 61 4.35 6.29 10.50
CA GLY A 61 5.61 6.51 9.81
C GLY A 61 6.83 5.94 10.54
N MET A 62 6.86 6.02 11.88
CA MET A 62 7.91 5.40 12.70
C MET A 62 7.86 3.87 12.62
N ALA A 63 6.68 3.27 12.66
CA ALA A 63 6.53 1.82 12.56
C ALA A 63 6.91 1.28 11.18
N ILE A 64 6.56 1.99 10.09
CA ILE A 64 6.97 1.62 8.73
C ILE A 64 8.49 1.75 8.55
N GLN A 65 9.11 2.80 9.10
CA GLN A 65 10.58 2.91 9.11
C GLN A 65 11.22 1.75 9.88
N LEU A 66 10.63 1.30 11.00
CA LEU A 66 11.12 0.15 11.75
C LEU A 66 11.07 -1.15 10.93
N ILE A 67 10.03 -1.37 10.11
CA ILE A 67 9.97 -2.48 9.15
C ILE A 67 11.12 -2.37 8.14
N ALA A 68 11.25 -1.20 7.49
CA ALA A 68 12.28 -0.96 6.48
C ALA A 68 13.70 -1.16 7.05
N ASP A 69 13.95 -0.66 8.26
CA ASP A 69 15.22 -0.77 8.97
C ASP A 69 15.53 -2.22 9.38
N THR A 70 14.53 -3.01 9.72
CA THR A 70 14.73 -4.39 10.17
C THR A 70 15.02 -5.31 8.99
N PHE A 71 14.23 -5.22 7.93
CA PHE A 71 14.41 -6.06 6.75
C PHE A 71 15.49 -5.53 5.79
N LYS A 72 15.93 -4.28 5.96
CA LYS A 72 16.88 -3.59 5.06
C LYS A 72 16.38 -3.56 3.61
N LYS A 73 15.10 -3.22 3.45
CA LYS A 73 14.38 -3.27 2.18
C LYS A 73 13.69 -1.94 1.86
N ASN A 74 13.65 -1.62 0.58
CA ASN A 74 12.84 -0.50 0.09
C ASN A 74 11.37 -0.82 0.38
N THR A 75 10.72 0.08 1.13
CA THR A 75 9.42 -0.19 1.76
C THR A 75 8.44 0.92 1.44
N ILE A 76 7.22 0.56 1.08
CA ILE A 76 6.09 1.47 1.02
C ILE A 76 5.00 1.03 2.00
N GLY A 77 4.39 1.99 2.68
CA GLY A 77 3.46 1.78 3.77
C GLY A 77 2.18 2.59 3.62
N VAL A 78 1.06 2.09 4.13
CA VAL A 78 -0.19 2.86 4.19
C VAL A 78 -0.93 2.72 5.51
N GLY A 79 -1.43 3.84 6.00
CA GLY A 79 -2.49 3.91 7.00
C GLY A 79 -3.81 4.32 6.34
N LEU A 80 -4.73 3.38 6.16
CA LEU A 80 -6.06 3.62 5.60
C LEU A 80 -7.06 3.92 6.73
N GLY A 81 -7.28 5.20 7.00
CA GLY A 81 -8.15 5.68 8.06
C GLY A 81 -9.59 5.99 7.63
N GLY A 82 -10.40 6.38 8.61
CA GLY A 82 -11.78 6.80 8.36
C GLY A 82 -11.87 8.15 7.62
N ALA A 83 -10.93 9.06 7.87
CA ALA A 83 -10.90 10.39 7.25
C ALA A 83 -9.75 10.56 6.24
N THR A 84 -8.61 9.91 6.48
CA THR A 84 -7.37 10.14 5.73
C THR A 84 -6.76 8.84 5.23
N THR A 85 -5.96 8.94 4.17
CA THR A 85 -5.08 7.87 3.68
C THR A 85 -3.66 8.41 3.74
N ASN A 86 -2.86 7.82 4.62
CA ASN A 86 -1.48 8.24 4.84
C ASN A 86 -0.56 7.26 4.12
N VAL A 87 0.33 7.75 3.25
CA VAL A 87 1.27 6.90 2.52
C VAL A 87 2.71 7.26 2.92
N TYR A 88 3.51 6.24 3.11
CA TYR A 88 4.89 6.30 3.60
C TYR A 88 5.80 5.59 2.60
N SER A 89 6.94 6.15 2.27
CA SER A 89 7.97 5.48 1.48
C SER A 89 9.33 5.62 2.13
N ILE A 90 10.08 4.53 2.14
CA ILE A 90 11.50 4.48 2.47
C ILE A 90 12.17 3.85 1.26
N VAL A 91 12.77 4.69 0.42
CA VAL A 91 13.51 4.27 -0.78
C VAL A 91 14.91 4.82 -0.68
N ASP A 92 15.91 3.95 -0.75
CA ASP A 92 17.33 4.31 -0.60
C ASP A 92 17.59 5.13 0.67
N SER A 93 16.99 4.70 1.79
CA SER A 93 17.00 5.38 3.10
C SER A 93 16.31 6.75 3.16
N ARG A 94 15.70 7.23 2.07
CA ARG A 94 14.91 8.47 2.07
C ARG A 94 13.49 8.18 2.54
N PHE A 95 13.13 8.74 3.70
CA PHE A 95 11.75 8.71 4.20
C PHE A 95 10.92 9.85 3.63
N VAL A 96 9.76 9.53 3.05
CA VAL A 96 8.73 10.52 2.71
C VAL A 96 7.37 10.05 3.19
N ARG A 97 6.58 11.02 3.64
CA ARG A 97 5.21 10.86 4.10
C ARG A 97 4.31 11.82 3.36
N SER A 98 3.14 11.34 2.94
CA SER A 98 2.03 12.17 2.49
C SER A 98 0.76 11.84 3.28
N VAL A 99 -0.04 12.85 3.59
CA VAL A 99 -1.33 12.71 4.27
C VAL A 99 -2.41 13.21 3.32
N SER A 100 -3.21 12.28 2.78
CA SER A 100 -4.36 12.62 1.95
C SER A 100 -5.58 12.85 2.84
N ALA A 101 -5.76 14.09 3.29
CA ALA A 101 -6.76 14.45 4.30
C ALA A 101 -8.22 14.16 3.91
N ASN A 102 -8.51 14.06 2.61
CA ASN A 102 -9.86 13.89 2.07
C ASN A 102 -10.11 12.48 1.50
N LEU A 103 -9.21 11.53 1.71
CA LEU A 103 -9.36 10.17 1.20
C LEU A 103 -9.48 9.21 2.37
N GLY A 104 -10.70 8.88 2.80
CA GLY A 104 -10.93 8.02 3.95
C GLY A 104 -12.16 7.13 3.79
N MET A 105 -12.20 6.04 4.56
CA MET A 105 -13.22 5.00 4.39
C MET A 105 -14.56 5.27 5.10
N SER A 106 -14.62 6.27 5.97
CA SER A 106 -15.84 6.63 6.71
C SER A 106 -16.15 8.11 6.55
N TYR A 107 -15.53 8.97 7.35
CA TYR A 107 -15.76 10.42 7.38
C TYR A 107 -15.56 11.13 6.04
N SER A 108 -14.70 10.58 5.18
CA SER A 108 -14.37 11.16 3.87
C SER A 108 -14.72 10.23 2.69
N VAL A 109 -15.58 9.23 2.89
CA VAL A 109 -15.88 8.23 1.84
C VAL A 109 -16.54 8.83 0.60
N SER A 110 -17.36 9.87 0.76
CA SER A 110 -17.96 10.58 -0.36
C SER A 110 -16.94 11.41 -1.15
N ASN A 111 -15.82 11.82 -0.54
CA ASN A 111 -14.72 12.47 -1.26
C ASN A 111 -13.96 11.45 -2.12
N VAL A 112 -13.71 10.23 -1.61
CA VAL A 112 -13.17 9.12 -2.42
C VAL A 112 -14.10 8.85 -3.61
N MET A 113 -15.41 8.75 -3.37
CA MET A 113 -16.39 8.56 -4.43
C MET A 113 -16.36 9.68 -5.48
N LYS A 114 -16.22 10.93 -5.05
CA LYS A 114 -16.13 12.09 -5.95
C LYS A 114 -14.85 12.08 -6.78
N GLU A 115 -13.70 11.79 -6.17
CA GLU A 115 -12.40 11.85 -6.82
C GLU A 115 -12.13 10.64 -7.73
N ALA A 116 -12.56 9.44 -7.31
CA ALA A 116 -12.44 8.24 -8.13
C ALA A 116 -13.52 8.18 -9.23
N GLY A 117 -14.72 8.63 -8.91
CA GLY A 117 -15.91 8.37 -9.72
C GLY A 117 -16.52 6.99 -9.43
N LEU A 118 -17.84 6.88 -9.60
CA LEU A 118 -18.58 5.64 -9.31
C LEU A 118 -18.20 4.49 -10.26
N GLY A 119 -17.93 4.77 -11.54
CA GLY A 119 -17.49 3.75 -12.50
C GLY A 119 -16.21 3.03 -12.05
N ASP A 120 -15.25 3.78 -11.52
CA ASP A 120 -13.98 3.26 -11.01
C ASP A 120 -14.14 2.42 -9.75
N ILE A 121 -15.12 2.74 -8.90
CA ILE A 121 -15.47 1.92 -7.74
C ILE A 121 -16.20 0.65 -8.20
N MET A 122 -17.18 0.80 -9.09
CA MET A 122 -18.05 -0.29 -9.53
C MET A 122 -17.35 -1.30 -10.43
N ARG A 123 -16.23 -0.94 -11.08
CA ARG A 123 -15.45 -1.87 -11.90
C ARG A 123 -14.92 -3.07 -11.12
N TRP A 124 -14.81 -2.96 -9.79
CA TRP A 124 -14.35 -4.00 -8.88
C TRP A 124 -15.49 -4.86 -8.30
N LEU A 125 -16.74 -4.58 -8.66
CA LEU A 125 -17.89 -5.35 -8.17
C LEU A 125 -18.12 -6.58 -9.07
N PRO A 126 -18.24 -7.80 -8.49
CA PRO A 126 -18.52 -9.02 -9.24
C PRO A 126 -20.02 -9.18 -9.56
N PHE A 127 -20.82 -8.13 -9.38
CA PHE A 127 -22.27 -8.13 -9.51
C PHE A 127 -22.77 -6.80 -10.05
N SER A 128 -24.00 -6.78 -10.56
CA SER A 128 -24.63 -5.58 -11.09
C SER A 128 -25.42 -4.86 -10.01
N ARG A 129 -25.20 -3.55 -9.88
CA ARG A 129 -25.97 -2.63 -9.02
C ARG A 129 -26.12 -1.28 -9.71
N ASP A 130 -27.13 -0.55 -9.27
CA ASP A 130 -27.41 0.81 -9.73
C ASP A 130 -26.42 1.80 -9.09
N GLU A 131 -25.92 2.76 -9.88
CA GLU A 131 -25.00 3.80 -9.42
C GLU A 131 -25.58 4.65 -8.28
N GLU A 132 -26.88 4.98 -8.33
CA GLU A 132 -27.57 5.74 -7.30
C GLU A 132 -27.64 4.95 -5.98
N ASP A 133 -27.84 3.63 -6.06
CA ASP A 133 -27.84 2.76 -4.87
C ASP A 133 -26.47 2.76 -4.18
N ILE A 134 -25.39 2.57 -4.97
CA ILE A 134 -24.02 2.60 -4.45
C ILE A 134 -23.71 3.97 -3.83
N GLY A 135 -24.00 5.06 -4.56
CA GLY A 135 -23.74 6.42 -4.08
C GLY A 135 -24.50 6.75 -2.79
N ARG A 136 -25.75 6.32 -2.68
CA ARG A 136 -26.58 6.48 -1.48
C ARG A 136 -26.03 5.69 -0.29
N ARG A 137 -25.58 4.45 -0.49
CA ARG A 137 -24.96 3.63 0.56
C ARG A 137 -23.68 4.28 1.10
N LEU A 138 -22.80 4.73 0.22
CA LEU A 138 -21.55 5.40 0.62
C LEU A 138 -21.83 6.72 1.34
N SER A 139 -22.79 7.51 0.86
CA SER A 139 -23.21 8.76 1.52
C SER A 139 -23.81 8.50 2.91
N ASN A 140 -24.59 7.42 3.06
CA ASN A 140 -25.11 7.02 4.38
C ASN A 140 -24.00 6.62 5.34
N LYS A 141 -22.95 5.94 4.87
CA LYS A 141 -21.77 5.61 5.68
C LYS A 141 -21.05 6.87 6.17
N MET A 142 -20.93 7.90 5.34
CA MET A 142 -20.33 9.18 5.76
C MET A 142 -21.09 9.82 6.93
N ILE A 143 -22.42 9.77 6.90
CA ILE A 143 -23.28 10.33 7.97
C ILE A 143 -23.27 9.44 9.22
N ARG A 144 -22.99 8.14 9.06
CA ARG A 144 -22.93 7.15 10.15
C ARG A 144 -21.57 6.43 10.13
N PRO A 145 -20.46 7.15 10.42
CA PRO A 145 -19.10 6.69 10.13
C PRO A 145 -18.66 5.44 10.91
N THR A 146 -19.40 5.08 11.97
CA THR A 146 -19.14 3.92 12.84
C THR A 146 -19.90 2.66 12.39
N THR A 147 -20.69 2.70 11.32
CA THR A 147 -21.35 1.50 10.80
C THR A 147 -20.35 0.58 10.11
N ILE A 148 -20.44 -0.71 10.40
CA ILE A 148 -19.69 -1.78 9.75
C ILE A 148 -20.60 -2.54 8.78
N PRO A 149 -20.06 -3.12 7.68
CA PRO A 149 -20.82 -3.97 6.77
C PRO A 149 -21.60 -5.06 7.50
N GLN A 150 -22.90 -5.18 7.21
CA GLN A 150 -23.75 -6.25 7.76
C GLN A 150 -24.03 -7.36 6.74
N THR A 151 -23.70 -7.11 5.47
CA THR A 151 -23.86 -8.07 4.37
C THR A 151 -22.57 -8.22 3.59
N LEU A 152 -22.40 -9.36 2.92
CA LEU A 152 -21.25 -9.58 2.03
C LEU A 152 -21.21 -8.56 0.89
N GLU A 153 -22.39 -8.14 0.41
CA GLU A 153 -22.51 -7.10 -0.62
C GLU A 153 -21.91 -5.77 -0.14
N GLU A 154 -22.31 -5.29 1.04
CA GLU A 154 -21.76 -4.07 1.64
C GLU A 154 -20.26 -4.17 1.87
N LEU A 155 -19.77 -5.33 2.30
CA LEU A 155 -18.36 -5.59 2.50
C LEU A 155 -17.58 -5.44 1.19
N ILE A 156 -18.07 -6.06 0.11
CA ILE A 156 -17.43 -5.98 -1.22
C ILE A 156 -17.45 -4.54 -1.74
N ILE A 157 -18.55 -3.80 -1.53
CA ILE A 157 -18.62 -2.37 -1.88
C ILE A 157 -17.54 -1.57 -1.13
N GLU A 158 -17.38 -1.77 0.18
CA GLU A 158 -16.34 -1.09 0.95
C GLU A 158 -14.93 -1.48 0.50
N HIS A 159 -14.69 -2.74 0.16
CA HIS A 159 -13.42 -3.18 -0.41
C HIS A 159 -13.13 -2.53 -1.77
N SER A 160 -14.16 -2.32 -2.62
CA SER A 160 -14.00 -1.61 -3.88
C SER A 160 -13.61 -0.14 -3.68
N VAL A 161 -14.24 0.54 -2.71
CA VAL A 161 -13.88 1.92 -2.37
C VAL A 161 -12.47 1.99 -1.76
N ALA A 162 -12.06 1.00 -0.96
CA ALA A 162 -10.72 0.94 -0.40
C ALA A 162 -9.65 0.89 -1.48
N ARG A 163 -9.86 0.12 -2.55
CA ARG A 163 -8.94 0.08 -3.70
C ARG A 163 -8.74 1.46 -4.32
N GLU A 164 -9.82 2.21 -4.49
CA GLU A 164 -9.75 3.56 -5.07
C GLU A 164 -9.14 4.58 -4.12
N ALA A 165 -9.45 4.54 -2.82
CA ALA A 165 -8.82 5.40 -1.82
C ALA A 165 -7.30 5.19 -1.79
N LEU A 166 -6.85 3.93 -1.82
CA LEU A 166 -5.45 3.57 -1.85
C LEU A 166 -4.75 3.96 -3.16
N ARG A 167 -5.42 3.77 -4.32
CA ARG A 167 -4.89 4.17 -5.63
C ARG A 167 -4.70 5.68 -5.71
N LEU A 168 -5.71 6.46 -5.30
CA LEU A 168 -5.64 7.92 -5.24
C LEU A 168 -4.57 8.39 -4.25
N GLY A 169 -4.50 7.74 -3.07
CA GLY A 169 -3.49 8.02 -2.05
C GLY A 169 -2.06 7.80 -2.57
N LEU A 170 -1.81 6.71 -3.29
CA LEU A 170 -0.51 6.45 -3.92
C LEU A 170 -0.19 7.49 -5.02
N GLY A 171 -1.17 7.87 -5.83
CA GLY A 171 -1.02 8.92 -6.84
C GLY A 171 -0.59 10.26 -6.22
N HIS A 172 -1.27 10.68 -5.14
CA HIS A 172 -0.89 11.87 -4.38
C HIS A 172 0.49 11.73 -3.73
N HIS A 173 0.84 10.55 -3.21
CA HIS A 173 2.16 10.32 -2.66
C HIS A 173 3.26 10.49 -3.70
N LYS A 174 3.09 9.92 -4.91
CA LYS A 174 4.04 10.04 -6.01
C LYS A 174 4.22 11.48 -6.49
N SER A 175 3.17 12.32 -6.42
CA SER A 175 3.29 13.75 -6.77
C SER A 175 4.05 14.59 -5.75
N ILE A 176 4.20 14.10 -4.51
CA ILE A 176 5.02 14.73 -3.46
C ILE A 176 6.44 14.13 -3.44
N ALA A 177 6.56 12.82 -3.59
CA ALA A 177 7.81 12.06 -3.59
C ALA A 177 8.59 12.24 -4.91
N THR A 178 8.94 13.48 -5.22
CA THR A 178 9.56 13.88 -6.48
C THR A 178 11.07 14.05 -6.35
N ARG A 179 11.76 14.00 -7.50
CA ARG A 179 13.19 14.33 -7.60
C ARG A 179 13.38 15.85 -7.69
N LEU A 180 14.52 16.35 -7.22
CA LEU A 180 14.86 17.77 -7.30
C LEU A 180 14.98 18.23 -8.75
N LYS A 181 14.15 19.20 -9.16
CA LYS A 181 14.21 19.80 -10.49
C LYS A 181 15.41 20.74 -10.61
N GLY A 182 16.18 20.61 -11.70
CA GLY A 182 17.28 21.51 -12.05
C GLY A 182 18.64 21.19 -11.42
N MET A 183 18.86 19.97 -10.92
CA MET A 183 20.20 19.51 -10.54
C MET A 183 21.09 19.36 -11.77
N LYS A 184 22.31 19.92 -11.74
CA LYS A 184 23.38 19.51 -12.66
C LYS A 184 23.96 18.22 -12.11
N LEU A 185 23.72 17.08 -12.77
CA LEU A 185 24.46 15.86 -12.50
C LEU A 185 25.96 16.14 -12.71
N GLY A 186 26.78 15.79 -11.71
CA GLY A 186 28.21 16.12 -11.68
C GLY A 186 28.99 15.61 -12.89
N GLU A 187 30.14 16.24 -13.14
CA GLU A 187 31.10 15.92 -14.21
C GLU A 187 31.65 14.48 -14.05
N GLY A 188 30.92 13.50 -14.59
CA GLY A 188 31.30 12.09 -14.51
C GLY A 188 30.28 11.11 -15.12
N PHE A 189 29.06 11.56 -15.41
CA PHE A 189 28.06 10.74 -16.10
C PHE A 189 28.23 10.83 -17.63
N GLU A 190 28.52 9.68 -18.24
CA GLU A 190 28.73 9.54 -19.67
C GLU A 190 27.55 10.10 -20.48
N ARG A 191 27.91 10.82 -21.55
CA ARG A 191 27.06 11.62 -22.46
C ARG A 191 25.92 10.86 -23.17
N GLY A 192 25.73 9.58 -22.88
CA GLY A 192 24.72 8.69 -23.49
C GLY A 192 23.49 8.38 -22.61
N THR A 193 23.51 8.69 -21.31
CA THR A 193 22.40 8.40 -20.37
C THR A 193 21.46 9.60 -20.13
N PHE A 194 21.74 10.74 -20.78
CA PHE A 194 21.01 11.99 -20.61
C PHE A 194 19.53 11.93 -20.99
N PHE A 195 19.12 11.02 -21.88
CA PHE A 195 17.75 11.01 -22.40
C PHE A 195 16.75 10.18 -21.58
N ASP A 196 17.19 9.20 -20.76
CA ASP A 196 16.26 8.35 -20.00
C ASP A 196 16.03 8.81 -18.55
N GLN A 197 17.01 9.48 -17.93
CA GLN A 197 16.89 9.93 -16.53
C GLN A 197 16.11 11.24 -16.34
N GLU A 198 15.85 12.00 -17.40
CA GLU A 198 15.03 13.23 -17.37
C GLU A 198 13.52 12.97 -17.18
N LEU A 199 13.04 11.72 -17.25
CA LEU A 199 11.61 11.40 -17.43
C LEU A 199 10.81 10.96 -16.18
N ALA A 200 11.44 10.45 -15.12
CA ALA A 200 10.70 9.95 -13.96
C ALA A 200 10.42 11.07 -12.94
N GLU A 201 9.18 11.56 -12.90
CA GLU A 201 8.74 12.65 -12.00
C GLU A 201 8.89 12.29 -10.51
N THR A 202 8.78 11.00 -10.18
CA THR A 202 8.91 10.44 -8.83
C THR A 202 10.08 9.47 -8.74
N TYR A 203 10.70 9.38 -7.56
CA TYR A 203 11.67 8.32 -7.29
C TYR A 203 11.01 7.00 -6.82
N ILE A 204 9.68 6.96 -6.71
CA ILE A 204 8.93 5.75 -6.39
C ILE A 204 8.77 4.89 -7.65
N ASP A 205 9.71 3.96 -7.84
CA ASP A 205 9.60 2.87 -8.81
C ASP A 205 9.07 1.61 -8.13
N MET A 206 7.91 1.11 -8.58
CA MET A 206 7.25 -0.04 -7.95
C MET A 206 8.10 -1.31 -8.05
N LEU A 207 8.91 -1.45 -9.09
CA LEU A 207 9.80 -2.59 -9.29
C LEU A 207 10.93 -2.65 -8.24
N THR A 208 11.28 -1.51 -7.66
CA THR A 208 12.32 -1.40 -6.62
C THR A 208 11.76 -1.56 -5.21
N LEU A 209 10.43 -1.59 -5.05
CA LEU A 209 9.77 -1.73 -3.75
C LEU A 209 9.62 -3.21 -3.40
N GLU A 210 10.37 -3.63 -2.39
CA GLU A 210 10.41 -5.03 -1.98
C GLU A 210 9.41 -5.34 -0.86
N VAL A 211 8.90 -4.30 -0.17
CA VAL A 211 7.95 -4.46 0.94
C VAL A 211 6.77 -3.49 0.79
N ILE A 212 5.56 -4.04 0.94
CA ILE A 212 4.33 -3.29 1.18
C ILE A 212 3.81 -3.61 2.58
N ALA A 213 3.53 -2.59 3.39
CA ALA A 213 2.92 -2.75 4.70
C ALA A 213 1.63 -1.93 4.85
N GLY A 214 0.56 -2.55 5.33
CA GLY A 214 -0.75 -1.91 5.47
C GLY A 214 -1.26 -1.89 6.91
N THR A 215 -1.85 -0.76 7.31
CA THR A 215 -2.56 -0.59 8.59
C THR A 215 -3.82 0.26 8.41
N GLY A 216 -4.66 0.31 9.44
CA GLY A 216 -5.91 1.05 9.46
C GLY A 216 -7.13 0.13 9.52
N GLY A 217 -8.27 0.68 9.98
CA GLY A 217 -9.41 -0.12 10.42
C GLY A 217 -9.93 -1.13 9.38
N LEU A 218 -10.02 -0.75 8.11
CA LEU A 218 -10.48 -1.66 7.05
C LEU A 218 -9.47 -2.79 6.79
N LEU A 219 -8.19 -2.48 6.73
CA LEU A 219 -7.14 -3.47 6.49
C LEU A 219 -7.03 -4.39 7.72
N SER A 220 -6.81 -3.82 8.91
CA SER A 220 -6.60 -4.59 10.14
C SER A 220 -7.80 -5.44 10.56
N HIS A 221 -9.02 -5.07 10.20
CA HIS A 221 -10.24 -5.81 10.57
C HIS A 221 -10.97 -6.47 9.39
N ALA A 222 -10.33 -6.61 8.23
CA ALA A 222 -10.89 -7.41 7.15
C ALA A 222 -11.21 -8.83 7.65
N PRO A 223 -12.39 -9.40 7.34
CA PRO A 223 -12.77 -10.73 7.80
C PRO A 223 -11.78 -11.84 7.42
N ASP A 224 -11.13 -11.70 6.27
CA ASP A 224 -10.02 -12.56 5.85
C ASP A 224 -8.81 -11.73 5.41
N ARG A 225 -7.61 -12.19 5.77
CA ARG A 225 -6.34 -11.50 5.47
C ARG A 225 -6.02 -11.49 3.97
N ILE A 226 -6.50 -12.46 3.20
CA ILE A 226 -6.37 -12.44 1.74
C ILE A 226 -7.09 -11.24 1.12
N GLN A 227 -8.18 -10.77 1.73
CA GLN A 227 -8.93 -9.61 1.24
C GLN A 227 -8.08 -8.35 1.34
N SER A 228 -7.37 -8.16 2.45
CA SER A 228 -6.46 -7.03 2.62
C SER A 228 -5.27 -7.10 1.68
N MET A 229 -4.67 -8.28 1.52
CA MET A 229 -3.58 -8.49 0.57
C MET A 229 -4.00 -8.08 -0.83
N MET A 230 -5.17 -8.54 -1.28
CA MET A 230 -5.68 -8.24 -2.61
C MET A 230 -6.13 -6.80 -2.78
N ILE A 231 -6.68 -6.15 -1.76
CA ILE A 231 -7.00 -4.72 -1.80
C ILE A 231 -5.71 -3.89 -2.04
N LEU A 232 -4.62 -4.22 -1.33
CA LEU A 232 -3.32 -3.59 -1.54
C LEU A 232 -2.76 -3.91 -2.94
N THR A 233 -2.79 -5.18 -3.36
CA THR A 233 -2.29 -5.60 -4.68
C THR A 233 -3.05 -4.93 -5.83
N ASP A 234 -4.38 -4.88 -5.75
CA ASP A 234 -5.24 -4.29 -6.79
C ASP A 234 -5.05 -2.76 -6.87
N ALA A 235 -4.90 -2.10 -5.72
CA ALA A 235 -4.77 -0.66 -5.65
C ALA A 235 -3.39 -0.16 -6.08
N TRP A 236 -2.33 -0.82 -5.62
CA TRP A 236 -0.95 -0.36 -5.76
C TRP A 236 -0.19 -1.07 -6.86
N GLN A 237 -0.68 -2.23 -7.29
CA GLN A 237 -0.14 -2.99 -8.41
C GLN A 237 1.38 -3.22 -8.26
N PRO A 238 1.83 -3.90 -7.17
CA PRO A 238 3.24 -4.19 -6.93
C PRO A 238 3.89 -4.89 -8.13
N GLU A 239 5.16 -4.57 -8.38
CA GLU A 239 5.98 -5.09 -9.47
C GLU A 239 7.19 -5.84 -8.88
N GLY A 240 7.65 -6.90 -9.55
CA GLY A 240 8.71 -7.77 -9.07
C GLY A 240 8.25 -8.74 -7.98
N VAL A 241 9.13 -9.00 -7.01
CA VAL A 241 8.88 -9.87 -5.85
C VAL A 241 8.69 -8.97 -4.63
N THR A 242 7.45 -8.84 -4.16
CA THR A 242 7.09 -7.90 -3.08
C THR A 242 6.54 -8.66 -1.88
N TRP A 243 7.16 -8.49 -0.72
CA TRP A 243 6.69 -8.99 0.56
C TRP A 243 5.55 -8.11 1.07
N MET A 244 4.51 -8.73 1.60
CA MET A 244 3.31 -8.03 2.05
C MET A 244 3.08 -8.28 3.54
N PHE A 245 2.98 -7.18 4.28
CA PHE A 245 2.71 -7.18 5.70
C PHE A 245 1.44 -6.39 6.03
N GLN A 246 0.84 -6.74 7.15
CA GLN A 246 -0.33 -6.06 7.67
C GLN A 246 -0.27 -5.96 9.19
N ASP A 247 -0.78 -4.86 9.71
CA ASP A 247 -1.09 -4.71 11.13
C ASP A 247 -2.34 -5.50 11.54
N SER A 248 -2.26 -6.31 12.59
CA SER A 248 -3.33 -7.19 13.04
C SER A 248 -4.53 -6.43 13.64
N VAL A 249 -4.28 -5.37 14.41
CA VAL A 249 -5.29 -4.68 15.25
C VAL A 249 -5.08 -3.16 15.35
N PHE A 250 -4.48 -2.55 14.33
CA PHE A 250 -4.21 -1.11 14.27
C PHE A 250 -3.26 -0.61 15.38
N MET A 251 -2.23 -1.40 15.70
CA MET A 251 -1.22 -1.08 16.73
C MET A 251 0.01 -0.35 16.20
N MET A 252 0.22 -0.26 14.89
CA MET A 252 1.37 0.44 14.29
C MET A 252 1.56 1.87 14.80
N PRO A 253 0.54 2.73 14.92
CA PRO A 253 0.74 4.07 15.47
C PRO A 253 1.30 4.05 16.90
N HIS A 254 0.77 3.17 17.75
CA HIS A 254 1.16 3.04 19.15
C HIS A 254 2.58 2.48 19.29
N LEU A 255 2.90 1.45 18.51
CA LEU A 255 4.24 0.83 18.49
C LEU A 255 5.29 1.77 17.89
N GLY A 256 4.89 2.60 16.92
CA GLY A 256 5.73 3.67 16.39
C GLY A 256 6.10 4.69 17.46
N VAL A 257 5.15 5.13 18.28
CA VAL A 257 5.44 6.01 19.43
C VAL A 257 6.33 5.28 20.45
N LEU A 258 6.01 4.03 20.80
CA LEU A 258 6.82 3.26 21.75
C LEU A 258 8.27 3.10 21.27
N SER A 259 8.48 2.99 19.95
CA SER A 259 9.81 2.80 19.37
C SER A 259 10.76 3.99 19.57
N THR A 260 10.24 5.18 19.91
CA THR A 260 11.06 6.37 20.20
C THR A 260 11.76 6.27 21.55
N VAL A 261 11.22 5.45 22.47
CA VAL A 261 11.75 5.25 23.83
C VAL A 261 12.35 3.85 23.99
N TYR A 262 11.64 2.83 23.51
CA TYR A 262 12.01 1.41 23.67
C TYR A 262 11.98 0.69 22.34
N ARG A 263 12.90 1.04 21.43
CA ARG A 263 12.95 0.52 20.06
C ARG A 263 12.87 -1.01 19.98
N ASP A 264 13.73 -1.71 20.72
CA ASP A 264 13.80 -3.18 20.66
C ASP A 264 12.55 -3.86 21.22
N ALA A 265 11.95 -3.29 22.28
CA ALA A 265 10.71 -3.81 22.84
C ALA A 265 9.53 -3.57 21.89
N ALA A 266 9.46 -2.37 21.29
CA ALA A 266 8.47 -2.04 20.27
C ALA A 266 8.55 -3.00 19.09
N TRP A 267 9.76 -3.27 18.57
CA TRP A 267 9.95 -4.26 17.52
C TRP A 267 9.54 -5.66 17.96
N ASN A 268 9.91 -6.09 19.17
CA ASN A 268 9.58 -7.44 19.65
C ASN A 268 8.08 -7.68 19.70
N ILE A 269 7.32 -6.72 20.24
CA ILE A 269 5.85 -6.77 20.27
C ILE A 269 5.31 -6.69 18.85
N PHE A 270 5.88 -5.81 18.01
CA PHE A 270 5.41 -5.65 16.65
C PHE A 270 5.55 -6.96 15.87
N GLU A 271 6.74 -7.52 15.79
CA GLU A 271 7.07 -8.72 15.02
C GLU A 271 6.27 -9.95 15.46
N LYS A 272 6.04 -10.11 16.77
CA LYS A 272 5.44 -11.32 17.33
C LYS A 272 3.92 -11.26 17.44
N ASP A 273 3.38 -10.10 17.79
CA ASP A 273 1.97 -9.99 18.19
C ASP A 273 1.13 -9.17 17.19
N CYS A 274 1.75 -8.28 16.43
CA CYS A 274 1.02 -7.28 15.62
C CYS A 274 1.30 -7.35 14.11
N LEU A 275 2.48 -7.81 13.68
CA LEU A 275 2.88 -7.87 12.28
C LEU A 275 2.44 -9.19 11.66
N VAL A 276 1.33 -9.14 10.92
CA VAL A 276 0.82 -10.25 10.13
C VAL A 276 1.61 -10.36 8.84
N ARG A 277 2.23 -11.52 8.59
CA ARG A 277 2.84 -11.84 7.31
C ARG A 277 1.75 -12.31 6.34
N LEU A 278 1.37 -11.44 5.41
CA LEU A 278 0.38 -11.80 4.38
C LEU A 278 1.00 -12.78 3.38
N GLY A 279 2.29 -12.60 3.06
CA GLY A 279 3.06 -13.46 2.17
C GLY A 279 3.76 -12.64 1.09
N THR A 280 3.81 -13.16 -0.13
CA THR A 280 4.54 -12.52 -1.24
C THR A 280 3.65 -12.38 -2.47
N ASN A 281 3.70 -11.23 -3.13
CA ASN A 281 3.14 -11.05 -4.46
C ASN A 281 4.28 -11.02 -5.50
N ILE A 282 4.21 -11.87 -6.51
CA ILE A 282 5.14 -11.92 -7.64
C ILE A 282 4.38 -11.47 -8.88
N ALA A 283 4.79 -10.34 -9.47
CA ALA A 283 4.15 -9.80 -10.67
C ALA A 283 5.17 -9.10 -11.58
N PRO A 284 5.34 -9.50 -12.83
CA PRO A 284 6.22 -8.76 -13.73
C PRO A 284 5.64 -7.40 -14.10
N LYS A 285 6.54 -6.42 -14.26
CA LYS A 285 6.27 -5.13 -14.89
C LYS A 285 6.15 -5.32 -16.40
N GLY A 286 5.08 -4.77 -16.97
CA GLY A 286 4.85 -4.74 -18.41
C GLY A 286 3.39 -4.97 -18.81
N MET A 287 3.12 -4.71 -20.09
CA MET A 287 1.83 -5.00 -20.69
C MET A 287 1.72 -6.49 -20.98
N ILE A 288 0.59 -7.10 -20.58
CA ILE A 288 0.37 -8.53 -20.71
C ILE A 288 -0.90 -8.77 -21.51
N SER A 289 -0.79 -9.62 -22.54
CA SER A 289 -1.95 -10.06 -23.32
C SER A 289 -2.62 -11.26 -22.67
N GLN A 290 -3.96 -11.31 -22.71
CA GLN A 290 -4.74 -12.42 -22.16
C GLN A 290 -4.29 -13.78 -22.73
N GLY A 291 -4.08 -14.76 -21.86
CA GLY A 291 -3.68 -16.13 -22.20
C GLY A 291 -2.21 -16.33 -22.64
N SER A 292 -1.44 -15.26 -22.85
CA SER A 292 -0.01 -15.33 -23.18
C SER A 292 0.80 -15.87 -21.99
N GLU A 293 1.96 -16.47 -22.23
CA GLU A 293 2.87 -16.88 -21.14
C GLU A 293 3.48 -15.64 -20.48
N VAL A 294 3.40 -15.56 -19.15
CA VAL A 294 3.85 -14.38 -18.39
C VAL A 294 5.14 -14.66 -17.66
N MET A 295 5.17 -15.73 -16.88
CA MET A 295 6.34 -16.14 -16.13
C MET A 295 6.23 -17.60 -15.74
N LYS A 296 7.38 -18.18 -15.45
CA LYS A 296 7.50 -19.46 -14.76
C LYS A 296 8.21 -19.22 -13.44
N VAL A 297 7.71 -19.85 -12.37
CA VAL A 297 8.27 -19.71 -11.02
C VAL A 297 8.55 -21.09 -10.47
N SER A 298 9.74 -21.29 -9.88
CA SER A 298 10.13 -22.53 -9.25
C SER A 298 10.95 -22.32 -7.98
N TRP A 299 10.84 -23.23 -7.03
CA TRP A 299 11.68 -23.29 -5.83
C TRP A 299 11.66 -24.69 -5.23
N THR A 300 12.65 -24.99 -4.39
CA THR A 300 12.67 -26.19 -3.56
C THR A 300 12.16 -25.81 -2.16
N ALA A 301 11.11 -26.48 -1.68
CA ALA A 301 10.55 -26.23 -0.36
C ALA A 301 11.45 -26.81 0.75
N PRO A 302 11.27 -26.40 2.02
CA PRO A 302 12.13 -26.87 3.12
C PRO A 302 12.09 -28.40 3.35
N ASP A 303 11.03 -29.07 2.92
CA ASP A 303 10.89 -30.53 2.99
C ASP A 303 11.55 -31.27 1.81
N GLY A 304 12.19 -30.54 0.90
CA GLY A 304 12.84 -31.05 -0.30
C GLY A 304 11.92 -31.27 -1.50
N SER A 305 10.63 -30.92 -1.39
CA SER A 305 9.72 -30.97 -2.54
C SER A 305 10.03 -29.86 -3.55
N GLU A 306 10.01 -30.20 -4.84
CA GLU A 306 10.18 -29.22 -5.92
C GLU A 306 8.83 -28.63 -6.32
N PHE A 307 8.75 -27.30 -6.36
CA PHE A 307 7.61 -26.55 -6.87
C PHE A 307 7.97 -25.92 -8.22
N GLN A 308 7.05 -26.01 -9.18
CA GLN A 308 7.16 -25.31 -10.46
C GLN A 308 5.76 -24.98 -10.97
N GLU A 309 5.54 -23.73 -11.36
CA GLU A 309 4.26 -23.27 -11.90
C GLU A 309 4.47 -22.26 -13.03
N THR A 310 3.61 -22.31 -14.04
CA THR A 310 3.58 -21.35 -15.15
C THR A 310 2.33 -20.50 -15.07
N VAL A 311 2.48 -19.19 -15.20
CA VAL A 311 1.38 -18.22 -15.12
C VAL A 311 1.08 -17.68 -16.52
N ARG A 312 -0.21 -17.60 -16.87
CA ARG A 312 -0.66 -16.97 -18.11
C ARG A 312 -1.27 -15.60 -17.87
N GLY A 313 -1.36 -14.82 -18.93
CA GLY A 313 -1.90 -13.46 -18.89
C GLY A 313 -3.36 -13.43 -18.47
N GLY A 314 -3.67 -12.61 -17.47
CA GLY A 314 -4.99 -12.53 -16.84
C GLY A 314 -5.21 -13.50 -15.68
N GLU A 315 -4.31 -14.47 -15.48
CA GLU A 315 -4.40 -15.40 -14.36
C GLU A 315 -3.87 -14.79 -13.06
N ILE A 316 -4.44 -15.23 -11.96
CA ILE A 316 -3.87 -15.10 -10.63
C ILE A 316 -3.84 -16.50 -10.01
N LYS A 317 -2.75 -16.86 -9.34
CA LYS A 317 -2.62 -18.14 -8.64
C LYS A 317 -2.18 -17.93 -7.21
N ARG A 318 -2.77 -18.68 -6.29
CA ARG A 318 -2.42 -18.68 -4.86
C ARG A 318 -1.72 -19.98 -4.51
N ILE A 319 -0.46 -19.88 -4.14
CA ILE A 319 0.36 -21.02 -3.70
C ILE A 319 0.45 -20.97 -2.18
N LYS A 320 0.05 -22.06 -1.52
CA LYS A 320 0.11 -22.15 -0.06
C LYS A 320 1.56 -22.35 0.38
N LEU A 321 2.13 -21.32 1.01
CA LEU A 321 3.43 -21.37 1.67
C LEU A 321 3.21 -20.91 3.13
N PRO A 322 3.44 -21.77 4.15
CA PRO A 322 3.13 -21.44 5.53
C PRO A 322 3.84 -20.19 6.04
N GLU A 323 3.23 -19.51 7.02
CA GLU A 323 3.85 -18.38 7.70
C GLU A 323 5.18 -18.78 8.36
N GLY A 324 6.19 -17.92 8.22
CA GLY A 324 7.54 -18.17 8.75
C GLY A 324 8.41 -19.07 7.87
N VAL A 325 7.88 -19.63 6.78
CA VAL A 325 8.67 -20.34 5.77
C VAL A 325 9.21 -19.34 4.75
N GLU A 326 10.50 -19.44 4.46
CA GLU A 326 11.18 -18.70 3.41
C GLU A 326 11.78 -19.68 2.40
N VAL A 327 11.71 -19.34 1.11
CA VAL A 327 12.31 -20.12 0.02
C VAL A 327 13.04 -19.18 -0.94
N ASP A 328 14.11 -19.67 -1.55
CA ASP A 328 14.76 -18.99 -2.67
C ASP A 328 14.06 -19.43 -3.97
N ALA A 329 13.36 -18.51 -4.62
CA ALA A 329 12.60 -18.78 -5.83
C ALA A 329 13.30 -18.22 -7.07
N LEU A 330 13.29 -19.01 -8.14
CA LEU A 330 13.66 -18.59 -9.49
C LEU A 330 12.41 -18.12 -10.23
N VAL A 331 12.40 -16.87 -10.66
CA VAL A 331 11.33 -16.25 -11.46
C VAL A 331 11.87 -16.00 -12.86
N GLU A 332 11.30 -16.70 -13.85
CA GLU A 332 11.66 -16.61 -15.27
C GLU A 332 10.55 -15.85 -16.02
N PRO A 333 10.68 -14.53 -16.27
CA PRO A 333 9.65 -13.79 -17.00
C PRO A 333 9.69 -14.04 -18.51
N ALA A 334 8.54 -13.89 -19.16
CA ALA A 334 8.48 -13.87 -20.61
C ALA A 334 9.21 -12.66 -21.21
N ARG A 335 9.52 -12.74 -22.51
CA ARG A 335 10.29 -11.70 -23.21
C ARG A 335 9.61 -10.33 -23.10
N GLY A 336 10.36 -9.33 -22.66
CA GLY A 336 9.91 -7.94 -22.55
C GLY A 336 9.21 -7.60 -21.23
N LEU A 337 9.04 -8.58 -20.34
CA LEU A 337 8.54 -8.39 -18.98
C LEU A 337 9.71 -8.35 -17.99
N ASP A 338 9.63 -7.50 -16.97
CA ASP A 338 10.69 -7.30 -15.98
C ASP A 338 10.21 -7.69 -14.58
N VAL A 339 11.04 -8.44 -13.85
CA VAL A 339 10.78 -8.87 -12.46
C VAL A 339 11.75 -8.25 -11.46
N GLY A 340 12.61 -7.33 -11.90
CA GLY A 340 13.64 -6.66 -11.10
C GLY A 340 15.07 -7.00 -11.52
N ALA A 341 15.24 -7.64 -12.68
CA ALA A 341 16.53 -8.11 -13.19
C ALA A 341 16.78 -7.74 -14.66
N GLU A 342 16.10 -6.71 -15.16
CA GLU A 342 15.99 -6.31 -16.58
C GLU A 342 14.94 -7.14 -17.36
N PRO A 343 14.37 -6.58 -18.45
CA PRO A 343 13.36 -7.29 -19.23
C PRO A 343 13.82 -8.64 -19.81
N GLY A 344 13.06 -9.70 -19.51
CA GLY A 344 13.27 -11.06 -19.99
C GLY A 344 14.41 -11.81 -19.29
N LYS A 345 14.98 -11.27 -18.21
CA LYS A 345 16.01 -11.93 -17.40
C LYS A 345 15.38 -12.57 -16.17
N SER A 346 15.87 -13.76 -15.84
CA SER A 346 15.44 -14.46 -14.63
C SER A 346 16.00 -13.80 -13.38
N LEU A 347 15.23 -13.83 -12.30
CA LEU A 347 15.60 -13.33 -10.98
C LEU A 347 15.53 -14.47 -9.96
N GLU A 348 16.59 -14.64 -9.19
CA GLU A 348 16.54 -15.40 -7.94
C GLU A 348 16.23 -14.45 -6.79
N ALA A 349 15.15 -14.71 -6.05
CA ALA A 349 14.71 -13.85 -4.96
C ALA A 349 14.13 -14.66 -3.80
N LYS A 350 14.29 -14.12 -2.59
CA LYS A 350 13.63 -14.67 -1.40
C LYS A 350 12.13 -14.40 -1.43
N VAL A 351 11.37 -15.47 -1.24
CA VAL A 351 9.92 -15.46 -1.14
C VAL A 351 9.53 -15.91 0.26
N ILE A 352 8.68 -15.13 0.91
CA ILE A 352 8.15 -15.46 2.24
C ILE A 352 6.72 -15.97 2.13
N GLY A 353 6.42 -17.02 2.89
CA GLY A 353 5.07 -17.50 3.13
C GLY A 353 4.31 -16.61 4.10
N GLY A 354 3.01 -16.90 4.23
CA GLY A 354 2.12 -16.08 5.04
C GLY A 354 0.68 -16.57 4.95
N ILE A 355 -0.23 -15.88 5.63
CA ILE A 355 -1.64 -16.25 5.67
C ILE A 355 -2.26 -16.26 4.25
N GLY A 356 -1.88 -15.29 3.41
CA GLY A 356 -2.26 -15.23 2.00
C GLY A 356 -1.45 -16.18 1.10
N GLY A 357 -0.27 -16.62 1.53
CA GLY A 357 0.64 -17.45 0.75
C GLY A 357 1.42 -16.64 -0.29
N VAL A 358 1.81 -17.30 -1.38
CA VAL A 358 2.48 -16.66 -2.52
C VAL A 358 1.47 -16.45 -3.64
N ILE A 359 1.25 -15.19 -4.02
CA ILE A 359 0.40 -14.81 -5.13
C ILE A 359 1.26 -14.64 -6.37
N LEU A 360 0.97 -15.44 -7.39
CA LEU A 360 1.55 -15.31 -8.71
C LEU A 360 0.55 -14.54 -9.58
N ASP A 361 0.88 -13.31 -9.92
CA ASP A 361 -0.05 -12.35 -10.54
C ASP A 361 0.35 -12.08 -12.00
N GLY A 362 -0.41 -12.68 -12.92
CA GLY A 362 -0.26 -12.51 -14.37
C GLY A 362 -1.18 -11.46 -14.97
N ARG A 363 -1.81 -10.60 -14.16
CA ARG A 363 -2.84 -9.64 -14.62
C ARG A 363 -2.26 -8.40 -15.31
N GLY A 364 -0.94 -8.25 -15.32
CA GLY A 364 -0.22 -7.14 -15.93
C GLY A 364 -0.09 -5.93 -15.03
N ARG A 365 0.76 -5.00 -15.47
CA ARG A 365 1.03 -3.71 -14.83
C ARG A 365 1.07 -2.65 -15.93
N PRO A 366 -0.01 -1.86 -16.14
CA PRO A 366 -1.23 -1.81 -15.33
C PRO A 366 -2.14 -3.04 -15.51
N ILE A 367 -2.94 -3.35 -14.49
CA ILE A 367 -3.99 -4.38 -14.53
C ILE A 367 -5.04 -4.00 -15.59
N GLN A 368 -5.33 -4.93 -16.50
CA GLN A 368 -6.34 -4.74 -17.54
C GLN A 368 -7.63 -5.47 -17.19
N LEU A 369 -8.72 -4.71 -17.03
CA LEU A 369 -10.06 -5.25 -16.86
C LEU A 369 -10.82 -5.16 -18.19
N PRO A 370 -11.69 -6.14 -18.52
CA PRO A 370 -12.56 -6.03 -19.69
C PRO A 370 -13.48 -4.80 -19.63
N ASP A 371 -13.68 -4.14 -20.78
CA ASP A 371 -14.64 -3.03 -20.91
C ASP A 371 -16.08 -3.52 -20.77
N GLU A 372 -16.38 -4.66 -21.39
CA GLU A 372 -17.69 -5.31 -21.32
C GLU A 372 -17.97 -5.78 -19.88
N ALA A 373 -19.14 -5.41 -19.37
CA ALA A 373 -19.43 -5.46 -17.95
C ALA A 373 -19.60 -6.90 -17.43
N GLU A 374 -20.22 -7.80 -18.20
CA GLU A 374 -20.36 -9.21 -17.79
C GLU A 374 -19.04 -9.98 -17.88
N ALA A 375 -18.22 -9.73 -18.91
CA ALA A 375 -16.89 -10.29 -19.04
C ALA A 375 -16.01 -9.86 -17.87
N ARG A 376 -16.07 -8.58 -17.47
CA ARG A 376 -15.35 -8.08 -16.29
C ARG A 376 -15.84 -8.73 -15.01
N ARG A 377 -17.15 -8.82 -14.79
CA ARG A 377 -17.72 -9.49 -13.62
C ARG A 377 -17.29 -10.95 -13.56
N THR A 378 -17.35 -11.67 -14.67
CA THR A 378 -16.95 -13.08 -14.77
C THR A 378 -15.48 -13.25 -14.37
N LEU A 379 -14.59 -12.41 -14.90
CA LEU A 379 -13.17 -12.43 -14.54
C LEU A 379 -12.93 -12.16 -13.05
N LEU A 380 -13.64 -11.18 -12.45
CA LEU A 380 -13.53 -10.93 -11.01
C LEU A 380 -14.00 -12.11 -10.17
N ARG A 381 -15.07 -12.79 -10.59
CA ARG A 381 -15.59 -13.99 -9.91
C ARG A 381 -14.58 -15.12 -9.96
N GLU A 382 -13.89 -15.30 -11.09
CA GLU A 382 -12.80 -16.28 -11.24
C GLU A 382 -11.65 -15.97 -10.29
N TRP A 383 -11.19 -14.72 -10.24
CA TRP A 383 -10.14 -14.31 -9.31
C TRP A 383 -10.55 -14.53 -7.85
N PHE A 384 -11.76 -14.13 -7.46
CA PHE A 384 -12.25 -14.31 -6.09
C PHE A 384 -12.35 -15.78 -5.70
N ALA A 385 -12.74 -16.65 -6.64
CA ALA A 385 -12.80 -18.09 -6.42
C ALA A 385 -11.40 -18.71 -6.24
N VAL A 386 -10.44 -18.39 -7.12
CA VAL A 386 -9.06 -18.91 -7.03
C VAL A 386 -8.36 -18.49 -5.73
N LEU A 387 -8.65 -17.27 -5.27
CA LEU A 387 -8.05 -16.72 -4.06
C LEU A 387 -8.78 -17.14 -2.78
N GLU A 388 -9.96 -17.76 -2.90
CA GLU A 388 -10.87 -18.05 -1.79
C GLU A 388 -11.20 -16.77 -0.99
N MET A 389 -11.35 -15.62 -1.67
CA MET A 389 -11.47 -14.30 -1.01
C MET A 389 -12.76 -14.12 -0.19
N TYR A 390 -13.85 -14.77 -0.62
CA TYR A 390 -15.15 -14.66 0.03
C TYR A 390 -15.84 -16.03 0.05
N PRO A 391 -16.76 -16.29 0.99
CA PRO A 391 -17.47 -17.57 1.06
C PRO A 391 -18.27 -17.84 -0.23
N ALA A 392 -17.95 -18.95 -0.91
CA ALA A 392 -18.52 -19.31 -2.21
C ALA A 392 -20.05 -19.33 -2.23
N GLU A 393 -20.68 -19.88 -1.18
CA GLU A 393 -22.14 -19.94 -1.05
C GLU A 393 -22.81 -18.57 -0.91
N MET A 394 -22.12 -17.61 -0.28
CA MET A 394 -22.66 -16.27 -0.07
C MET A 394 -22.46 -15.43 -1.33
N ILE A 395 -21.29 -15.51 -1.96
CA ILE A 395 -20.99 -14.71 -3.14
C ILE A 395 -21.81 -15.17 -4.36
N GLY A 396 -22.09 -16.47 -4.49
CA GLY A 396 -22.97 -17.00 -5.54
C GLY A 396 -24.39 -16.46 -5.50
N LYS A 397 -24.87 -15.97 -4.34
CA LYS A 397 -26.19 -15.34 -4.20
C LYS A 397 -26.23 -13.89 -4.69
N LEU A 398 -25.06 -13.29 -4.93
CA LEU A 398 -24.94 -11.92 -5.43
C LEU A 398 -24.84 -11.85 -6.95
N TYR A 399 -24.64 -13.00 -7.61
CA TYR A 399 -24.32 -13.08 -9.04
C TYR A 399 -25.49 -12.83 -9.98
#